data_AF-A0A963PD11-F1
#
_entry.id   AF-A0A963PD11-F1
#
_cell.length_a   1.000
_cell.length_b   1.000
_cell.length_c   1.000
_cell.angle_alpha   90.00
_cell.angle_beta   90.00
_cell.angle_gamma   90.00
#
_symmetry.space_group_name_H-M   'P 1'
#
loop_
_entity.id
_entity.type
_entity.pdbx_description
1 polymer ?
#
loop_
_entity_poly.entity_id
_entity_poly.type
_entity_poly.pdbx_seq_one_letter_code
_entity_poly.pdbx_strand_id
1 'polypeptide(L)'
;MNQVDYHQLRRSLVLLAGQRSLLARGFAARVTGILPELGERLRGEPSDQLAMALLEAARCALYWQNIEPMLQRSGRDLATIGVRSRDYEMLCHCWVSLLAEMLGEAWDEPLEHAWQSIGRAFFDTMRESSDSEHGIAQAVAVYD
;
A
#
# COMPACT_ATOMS: atom_id res chain seq x y z
N MET A 1 8.53 12.55 -9.25
CA MET A 1 7.94 11.70 -10.30
C MET A 1 7.98 12.45 -11.61
N ASN A 2 8.42 11.82 -12.71
CA ASN A 2 8.50 12.50 -14.01
C ASN A 2 7.15 12.38 -14.77
N GLN A 3 7.01 13.10 -15.89
CA GLN A 3 5.76 13.13 -16.67
C GLN A 3 5.42 11.77 -17.34
N VAL A 4 6.44 10.98 -17.66
CA VAL A 4 6.30 9.65 -18.28
C VAL A 4 5.73 8.66 -17.27
N ASP A 5 6.27 8.63 -16.04
CA ASP A 5 5.77 7.78 -14.95
C ASP A 5 4.29 8.08 -14.67
N TYR A 6 3.93 9.36 -14.62
CA TYR A 6 2.54 9.78 -14.38
C TYR A 6 1.59 9.30 -15.48
N HIS A 7 1.99 9.40 -16.75
CA HIS A 7 1.18 8.93 -17.87
C HIS A 7 0.97 7.41 -17.80
N GLN A 8 2.00 6.64 -17.46
CA GLN A 8 1.91 5.19 -17.30
C GLN A 8 0.99 4.79 -16.15
N LEU A 9 1.13 5.44 -14.99
CA LEU A 9 0.25 5.24 -13.84
C LEU A 9 -1.21 5.55 -14.21
N ARG A 10 -1.48 6.68 -14.87
CA ARG A 10 -2.84 7.05 -15.28
C ARG A 10 -3.46 6.01 -16.22
N ARG A 11 -2.72 5.52 -17.23
CA ARG A 11 -3.20 4.50 -18.16
C ARG A 11 -3.55 3.20 -17.42
N SER A 12 -2.66 2.73 -16.54
CA SER A 12 -2.90 1.50 -15.79
C SER A 12 -4.07 1.60 -14.81
N LEU A 13 -4.27 2.78 -14.18
CA LEU A 13 -5.42 3.03 -13.31
C LEU A 13 -6.76 2.90 -14.02
N VAL A 14 -6.83 3.23 -15.33
CA VAL A 14 -8.04 3.02 -16.14
C VAL A 14 -8.34 1.52 -16.28
N LEU A 15 -7.31 0.69 -16.49
CA LEU A 15 -7.45 -0.76 -16.61
C LEU A 15 -7.83 -1.43 -15.28
N LEU A 16 -7.39 -0.86 -14.17
CA LEU A 16 -7.66 -1.35 -12.81
C LEU A 16 -9.01 -0.84 -12.25
N ALA A 17 -9.62 0.18 -12.86
CA ALA A 17 -10.82 0.84 -12.31
C ALA A 17 -11.99 -0.13 -12.07
N GLY A 18 -12.16 -1.13 -12.94
CA GLY A 18 -13.20 -2.17 -12.81
C GLY A 18 -12.82 -3.36 -11.93
N GLN A 19 -11.57 -3.43 -11.46
CA GLN A 19 -11.02 -4.59 -10.77
C GLN A 19 -10.70 -4.32 -9.29
N ARG A 20 -11.19 -3.21 -8.72
CA ARG A 20 -10.88 -2.77 -7.35
C ARG A 20 -11.09 -3.84 -6.30
N SER A 21 -12.25 -4.50 -6.31
CA SER A 21 -12.56 -5.58 -5.36
C SER A 21 -11.73 -6.85 -5.59
N LEU A 22 -11.24 -7.07 -6.81
CA LEU A 22 -10.31 -8.17 -7.08
C LEU A 22 -8.90 -7.83 -6.57
N LEU A 23 -8.46 -6.59 -6.77
CA LEU A 23 -7.18 -6.09 -6.29
C LEU A 23 -7.11 -6.13 -4.75
N ALA A 24 -8.14 -5.64 -4.07
CA ALA A 24 -8.18 -5.65 -2.61
C ALA A 24 -8.14 -7.08 -2.02
N ARG A 25 -8.98 -7.98 -2.55
CA ARG A 25 -9.00 -9.38 -2.13
C ARG A 25 -7.71 -10.11 -2.47
N GLY A 26 -7.15 -9.87 -3.66
CA GLY A 26 -5.87 -10.45 -4.09
C GLY A 26 -4.73 -9.99 -3.21
N PHE A 27 -4.72 -8.71 -2.82
CA PHE A 27 -3.71 -8.15 -1.93
C PHE A 27 -3.84 -8.76 -0.54
N ALA A 28 -5.05 -8.81 0.04
CA ALA A 28 -5.30 -9.47 1.31
C ALA A 28 -4.86 -10.95 1.27
N ALA A 29 -5.25 -11.70 0.24
CA ALA A 29 -4.89 -13.11 0.09
C ALA A 29 -3.36 -13.32 0.07
N ARG A 30 -2.62 -12.47 -0.64
CA ARG A 30 -1.15 -12.52 -0.68
C ARG A 30 -0.52 -12.20 0.66
N VAL A 31 -0.93 -11.10 1.28
CA VAL A 31 -0.38 -10.68 2.56
C VAL A 31 -0.65 -11.74 3.63
N THR A 32 -1.87 -12.28 3.69
CA THR A 32 -2.21 -13.35 4.64
C THR A 32 -1.54 -14.69 4.33
N GLY A 33 -1.13 -14.93 3.08
CA GLY A 33 -0.30 -16.07 2.73
C GLY A 33 1.14 -15.98 3.25
N ILE A 34 1.66 -14.75 3.42
CA ILE A 34 3.04 -14.50 3.86
C ILE A 34 3.11 -14.21 5.37
N LEU A 35 2.13 -13.47 5.88
CA LEU A 35 1.97 -13.07 7.27
C LEU A 35 0.63 -13.62 7.79
N PRO A 36 0.52 -14.93 8.03
CA PRO A 36 -0.73 -15.58 8.44
C PRO A 36 -1.28 -15.04 9.76
N GLU A 37 -0.42 -14.51 10.64
CA GLU A 37 -0.80 -13.82 11.88
C GLU A 37 -1.64 -12.55 11.64
N LEU A 38 -1.52 -11.94 10.46
CA LEU A 38 -2.37 -10.81 10.04
C LEU A 38 -3.69 -11.28 9.40
N GLY A 39 -3.84 -12.59 9.22
CA GLY A 39 -4.93 -13.28 8.51
C GLY A 39 -6.34 -12.82 8.86
N GLU A 40 -6.68 -12.81 10.15
CA GLU A 40 -8.02 -12.39 10.59
C GLU A 40 -8.14 -10.87 10.70
N ARG A 41 -7.04 -10.16 10.90
CA ARG A 41 -7.02 -8.73 11.15
C ARG A 41 -7.03 -7.89 9.88
N LEU A 42 -6.50 -8.42 8.78
CA LEU A 42 -6.53 -7.82 7.44
C LEU A 42 -7.77 -8.20 6.63
N ARG A 43 -8.53 -9.21 7.06
CA ARG A 43 -9.73 -9.64 6.32
C ARG A 43 -10.84 -8.60 6.42
N GLY A 44 -11.45 -8.28 5.27
CA GLY A 44 -12.64 -7.44 5.19
C GLY A 44 -12.32 -5.97 4.93
N GLU A 45 -12.91 -5.09 5.74
CA GLU A 45 -12.88 -3.64 5.53
C GLU A 45 -11.46 -3.03 5.47
N PRO A 46 -10.49 -3.45 6.31
CA PRO A 46 -9.14 -2.86 6.30
C PRO A 46 -8.37 -3.09 4.99
N SER A 47 -8.50 -4.27 4.36
CA SER A 47 -7.83 -4.55 3.08
C SER A 47 -8.44 -3.77 1.92
N ASP A 48 -9.76 -3.60 1.93
CA ASP A 48 -10.48 -2.82 0.92
C ASP A 48 -10.09 -1.36 1.03
N GLN A 49 -10.07 -0.81 2.24
CA GLN A 49 -9.66 0.57 2.50
C GLN A 49 -8.21 0.82 2.09
N LEU A 50 -7.28 -0.10 2.40
CA LEU A 50 -5.87 0.03 2.02
C LEU A 50 -5.68 -0.03 0.50
N ALA A 51 -6.28 -0.99 -0.19
CA ALA A 51 -6.18 -1.07 -1.64
C ALA A 51 -6.79 0.16 -2.33
N MET A 52 -7.91 0.67 -1.81
CA MET A 52 -8.52 1.90 -2.28
C MET A 52 -7.63 3.12 -2.01
N ALA A 53 -7.03 3.20 -0.83
CA ALA A 53 -6.08 4.26 -0.48
C ALA A 53 -4.88 4.26 -1.43
N LEU A 54 -4.32 3.09 -1.77
CA LEU A 54 -3.19 2.98 -2.70
C LEU A 54 -3.56 3.36 -4.14
N LEU A 55 -4.74 2.94 -4.63
CA LEU A 55 -5.22 3.34 -5.96
C LEU A 55 -5.52 4.84 -6.03
N GLU A 56 -6.14 5.40 -4.99
CA GLU A 56 -6.45 6.82 -4.91
C GLU A 56 -5.17 7.65 -4.76
N ALA A 57 -4.21 7.15 -3.99
CA ALA A 57 -2.89 7.73 -3.87
C ALA A 57 -2.16 7.76 -5.23
N ALA A 58 -2.24 6.68 -6.01
CA ALA A 58 -1.66 6.64 -7.36
C ALA A 58 -2.38 7.61 -8.32
N ARG A 59 -3.71 7.73 -8.22
CA ARG A 59 -4.50 8.69 -9.01
C ARG A 59 -4.11 10.13 -8.70
N CYS A 60 -3.87 10.41 -7.43
CA CYS A 60 -3.53 11.72 -6.89
C CYS A 60 -2.02 11.90 -6.68
N ALA A 61 -1.17 11.11 -7.33
CA ALA A 61 0.28 11.14 -7.11
C ALA A 61 0.94 12.50 -7.44
N LEU A 62 0.27 13.37 -8.21
CA LEU A 62 0.69 14.78 -8.41
C LEU A 62 0.36 15.69 -7.22
N TYR A 63 -0.48 15.24 -6.31
CA TYR A 63 -0.99 15.94 -5.13
C TYR A 63 -0.67 15.15 -3.86
N TRP A 64 0.61 14.81 -3.68
CA TRP A 64 1.10 14.01 -2.54
C TRP A 64 0.57 14.50 -1.17
N GLN A 65 0.54 15.82 -0.97
CA GLN A 65 0.07 16.45 0.27
C GLN A 65 -1.38 16.08 0.64
N ASN A 66 -2.21 15.70 -0.34
CA ASN A 66 -3.61 15.34 -0.11
C ASN A 66 -3.77 13.87 0.31
N ILE A 67 -2.79 13.02 -0.02
CA ILE A 67 -2.88 11.57 0.18
C ILE A 67 -2.02 11.10 1.35
N GLU A 68 -0.97 11.86 1.69
CA GLU A 68 -0.07 11.56 2.80
C GLU A 68 -0.80 11.36 4.14
N PRO A 69 -1.77 12.20 4.56
CA PRO A 69 -2.50 11.96 5.81
C PRO A 69 -3.28 10.65 5.83
N MET A 70 -3.82 10.24 4.67
CA MET A 70 -4.53 8.97 4.52
C MET A 70 -3.55 7.80 4.63
N LEU A 71 -2.39 7.86 3.97
CA LEU A 71 -1.34 6.85 4.08
C LEU A 71 -0.83 6.74 5.52
N GLN A 72 -0.54 7.86 6.19
CA GLN A 72 -0.13 7.85 7.59
C GLN A 72 -1.18 7.23 8.51
N ARG A 73 -2.48 7.48 8.24
CA ARG A 73 -3.55 6.80 8.97
C ARG A 73 -3.53 5.30 8.71
N SER A 74 -3.42 4.86 7.46
CA SER A 74 -3.30 3.43 7.13
C SER A 74 -2.10 2.79 7.80
N GLY A 75 -0.95 3.46 7.89
CA GLY A 75 0.24 2.95 8.59
C GLY A 75 0.00 2.75 10.09
N ARG A 76 -0.67 3.69 10.76
CA ARG A 76 -1.10 3.52 12.15
C ARG A 76 -2.10 2.38 12.32
N ASP A 77 -3.10 2.29 11.44
CA ASP A 77 -4.10 1.22 11.49
C ASP A 77 -3.43 -0.16 11.32
N LEU A 78 -2.47 -0.28 10.39
CA LEU A 78 -1.64 -1.49 10.21
C LEU A 78 -0.79 -1.80 11.46
N ALA A 79 -0.24 -0.79 12.13
CA ALA A 79 0.48 -0.97 13.39
C ALA A 79 -0.41 -1.59 14.48
N THR A 80 -1.67 -1.13 14.61
CA THR A 80 -2.62 -1.66 15.62
C THR A 80 -2.91 -3.14 15.45
N ILE A 81 -2.81 -3.66 14.22
CA ILE A 81 -3.01 -5.07 13.92
C ILE A 81 -1.72 -5.89 13.90
N GLY A 82 -0.57 -5.29 14.24
CA GLY A 82 0.70 -5.97 14.47
C GLY A 82 1.68 -5.94 13.30
N VAL A 83 1.42 -5.15 12.25
CA VAL A 83 2.39 -4.91 11.18
C VAL A 83 3.58 -4.14 11.73
N ARG A 84 4.79 -4.64 11.46
CA ARG A 84 6.06 -4.05 11.88
C ARG A 84 6.76 -3.38 10.71
N SER A 85 7.73 -2.52 11.01
CA SER A 85 8.49 -1.76 10.01
C SER A 85 9.13 -2.66 8.93
N ARG A 86 9.60 -3.84 9.33
CA ARG A 86 10.20 -4.85 8.44
C ARG A 86 9.23 -5.48 7.44
N ASP A 87 7.92 -5.38 7.71
CA ASP A 87 6.90 -6.02 6.88
C ASP A 87 6.53 -5.14 5.67
N TYR A 88 6.77 -3.82 5.73
CA TYR A 88 6.39 -2.86 4.69
C TYR A 88 7.07 -3.10 3.33
N GLU A 89 8.32 -3.55 3.32
CA GLU A 89 9.00 -3.93 2.08
C GLU A 89 8.29 -5.10 1.40
N MET A 90 7.89 -6.10 2.18
CA MET A 90 7.12 -7.24 1.69
C MET A 90 5.74 -6.83 1.20
N LEU A 91 5.05 -5.93 1.93
CA LEU A 91 3.75 -5.40 1.50
C LEU A 91 3.85 -4.65 0.16
N CYS A 92 4.91 -3.84 -0.01
CA CYS A 92 5.19 -3.17 -1.27
C CYS A 92 5.41 -4.18 -2.41
N HIS A 93 6.21 -5.22 -2.17
CA HIS A 93 6.45 -6.27 -3.15
C HIS A 93 5.16 -7.00 -3.54
N CYS A 94 4.33 -7.37 -2.55
CA CYS A 94 3.04 -8.03 -2.78
C CYS A 94 2.12 -7.19 -3.66
N TRP A 95 2.06 -5.88 -3.39
CA TRP A 95 1.26 -4.91 -4.13
C TRP A 95 1.71 -4.80 -5.59
N VAL A 96 3.00 -4.53 -5.81
CA VAL A 96 3.56 -4.36 -7.17
C VAL A 96 3.43 -5.66 -7.98
N SER A 97 3.74 -6.81 -7.39
CA SER A 97 3.59 -8.09 -8.08
C SER A 97 2.13 -8.40 -8.43
N LEU A 98 1.17 -8.00 -7.59
CA LEU A 98 -0.24 -8.21 -7.88
C LEU A 98 -0.71 -7.33 -9.03
N LEU A 99 -0.25 -6.07 -9.07
CA LEU A 99 -0.53 -5.17 -10.18
C LEU A 99 0.01 -5.74 -11.50
N ALA A 100 1.23 -6.29 -11.48
CA ALA A 100 1.83 -6.95 -12.65
C ALA A 100 0.94 -8.08 -13.19
N GLU A 101 0.47 -8.96 -12.31
CA GLU A 101 -0.41 -10.06 -12.70
C GLU A 101 -1.76 -9.57 -13.25
N MET A 102 -2.36 -8.56 -12.62
CA MET A 102 -3.66 -8.05 -13.04
C MET A 102 -3.60 -7.25 -14.34
N LEU A 103 -2.47 -6.60 -14.63
CA LEU A 103 -2.25 -5.83 -15.85
C LEU A 103 -1.76 -6.72 -17.00
N GLY A 104 -1.16 -7.87 -16.70
CA GLY A 104 -0.76 -8.87 -17.69
C GLY A 104 0.14 -8.27 -18.76
N GLU A 105 -0.23 -8.40 -20.04
CA GLU A 105 0.52 -7.87 -21.17
C GLU A 105 0.66 -6.34 -21.17
N ALA A 106 -0.18 -5.62 -20.42
CA ALA A 106 -0.05 -4.17 -20.26
C ALA A 106 1.07 -3.78 -19.26
N TRP A 107 1.65 -4.75 -18.54
CA TRP A 107 2.78 -4.53 -17.64
C TRP A 107 4.10 -4.51 -18.42
N ASP A 108 4.63 -3.32 -18.64
CA ASP A 108 5.94 -3.08 -19.27
C ASP A 108 6.95 -2.50 -18.26
N GLU A 109 8.23 -2.46 -18.64
CA GLU A 109 9.31 -1.97 -17.77
C GLU A 109 9.10 -0.51 -17.30
N PRO A 110 8.66 0.45 -18.15
CA PRO A 110 8.32 1.79 -17.68
C PRO A 110 7.20 1.81 -16.64
N LEU A 111 6.15 1.00 -16.82
CA LEU A 111 5.04 0.92 -15.88
C LEU A 111 5.45 0.25 -14.57
N GLU A 112 6.28 -0.78 -14.65
CA GLU A 112 6.89 -1.42 -13.49
C GLU A 112 7.68 -0.42 -12.66
N HIS A 113 8.59 0.32 -13.29
CA HIS A 113 9.40 1.34 -12.63
C HIS A 113 8.51 2.40 -11.96
N ALA A 114 7.47 2.87 -12.63
CA ALA A 114 6.54 3.85 -12.09
C ALA A 114 5.80 3.32 -10.84
N TRP A 115 5.29 2.08 -10.89
CA TRP A 115 4.60 1.45 -9.76
C TRP A 115 5.53 1.08 -8.61
N GLN A 116 6.76 0.67 -8.88
CA GLN A 116 7.77 0.44 -7.84
C GLN A 116 8.14 1.74 -7.13
N SER A 117 8.36 2.82 -7.88
CA SER A 117 8.71 4.12 -7.32
C SER A 117 7.60 4.67 -6.43
N ILE A 118 6.36 4.69 -6.93
CA ILE A 118 5.21 5.20 -6.17
C ILE A 118 4.85 4.26 -5.01
N GLY A 119 4.93 2.95 -5.22
CA GLY A 119 4.68 1.95 -4.19
C GLY A 119 5.64 2.13 -3.02
N ARG A 120 6.94 2.23 -3.28
CA ARG A 120 7.93 2.48 -2.23
C ARG A 120 7.59 3.75 -1.44
N ALA A 121 7.27 4.85 -2.12
CA ALA A 121 6.87 6.08 -1.44
C ALA A 121 5.64 5.87 -0.53
N PHE A 122 4.61 5.15 -0.99
CA PHE A 122 3.43 4.86 -0.17
C PHE A 122 3.77 4.05 1.07
N PHE A 123 4.51 2.95 0.91
CA PHE A 123 4.83 2.04 2.00
C PHE A 123 5.87 2.64 2.95
N ASP A 124 6.79 3.49 2.49
CA ASP A 124 7.72 4.24 3.35
C ASP A 124 6.96 5.22 4.26
N THR A 125 6.00 5.98 3.72
CA THR A 125 5.17 6.90 4.53
C THR A 125 4.30 6.16 5.54
N MET A 126 3.71 5.02 5.16
CA MET A 126 2.98 4.19 6.11
C MET A 126 3.91 3.66 7.22
N ARG A 127 5.11 3.18 6.86
CA ARG A 127 6.12 2.70 7.80
C ARG A 127 6.52 3.78 8.81
N GLU A 128 6.85 5.00 8.35
CA GLU A 128 7.27 6.11 9.21
C GLU A 128 6.19 6.47 10.25
N SER A 129 4.92 6.45 9.83
CA SER A 129 3.80 6.70 10.74
C SER A 129 3.56 5.55 11.73
N SER A 130 3.76 4.31 11.28
CA SER A 130 3.68 3.10 12.11
C SER A 130 4.75 3.10 13.20
N ASP A 131 5.97 3.50 12.87
CA ASP A 131 7.10 3.53 13.82
C ASP A 131 6.91 4.62 14.89
N SER A 132 6.33 5.76 14.50
CA SER A 132 5.99 6.85 15.42
C SER A 132 4.97 6.39 16.47
N GLU A 133 3.96 5.61 16.06
CA GLU A 133 2.93 5.06 16.96
C GLU A 133 3.53 4.03 17.95
N HIS A 134 4.38 3.13 17.45
CA HIS A 134 5.07 2.15 18.29
C HIS A 134 6.02 2.81 19.30
N GLY A 135 6.71 3.89 18.91
CA GLY A 135 7.57 4.67 19.79
C GLY A 135 6.81 5.33 20.94
N ILE A 136 5.61 5.86 20.67
CA ILE A 136 4.73 6.46 21.70
C ILE A 136 4.21 5.37 22.64
N ALA A 137 3.71 4.25 22.10
CA ALA A 137 3.16 3.16 22.91
C ALA A 137 4.22 2.54 23.85
N GLN A 138 5.46 2.36 23.37
CA GLN A 138 6.57 1.90 24.21
C GLN A 138 6.97 2.94 25.28
N ALA A 139 6.96 4.22 24.95
CA ALA A 139 7.26 5.27 25.93
C ALA A 139 6.21 5.28 27.06
N VAL A 140 4.92 5.18 26.75
CA VAL A 140 3.85 5.17 27.76
C VAL A 140 3.94 3.94 28.67
N ALA A 141 4.23 2.75 28.13
CA ALA A 141 4.34 1.52 28.92
C ALA A 141 5.56 1.48 29.87
N VAL A 142 6.52 2.40 29.74
CA VAL A 142 7.67 2.55 30.65
C VAL A 142 7.34 3.47 31.84
N TYR A 143 6.26 4.25 31.75
CA TYR A 143 5.83 5.19 32.80
C TYR A 143 4.63 4.69 33.63
N ASP A 144 4.09 3.50 33.34
CA ASP A 144 3.09 2.77 34.14
C ASP A 144 3.76 1.66 34.98
#